data_AF-B7R168-F1
#
_entry.id   AF-B7R168-F1
#
_cell.length_a   1.000
_cell.length_b   1.000
_cell.length_c   1.000
_cell.angle_alpha   90.00
_cell.angle_beta   90.00
_cell.angle_gamma   90.00
#
_symmetry.space_group_name_H-M   'P 1'
#
loop_
_entity.id
_entity.type
_entity.pdbx_description
1 polymer ?
#
loop_
_entity_poly.entity_id
_entity_poly.type
_entity_poly.pdbx_seq_one_letter_code
_entity_poly.pdbx_strand_id
1 'polypeptide(L)'
;MIRKIVPLLLLFVVLSTGCLGHEETKTNFAVKINAVPFNPRLNVTAVMFHVHAEFNGYKHVAVDYSYPAILIKTSPDVLNVSAFRLSDDVYMLPYYSFNNPENLASILVRMKNGSTTSVDIRIEGTPEKSIDMVVNYDVEKNGTHYIVRPIGWSPKRITLWNETFNVTIMIQRPIQIANAPTVEFKNGTYVLPEICKIKSGSVTAIYKYSVGDVYVVGPAGEGFVGKVYFPCEKMAGK
;
A
#
# COMPACT_ATOMS: atom_id res chain seq x y z
N MET A 1 41.54 1.57 30.07
CA MET A 1 40.08 1.51 29.80
C MET A 1 39.89 1.26 28.31
N ILE A 2 39.56 0.01 27.95
CA ILE A 2 39.48 -0.45 26.56
C ILE A 2 38.08 -0.13 26.02
N ARG A 3 38.05 0.57 24.88
CA ARG A 3 36.85 0.87 24.08
C ARG A 3 36.24 -0.43 23.56
N LYS A 4 34.96 -0.69 23.86
CA LYS A 4 34.18 -1.72 23.16
C LYS A 4 33.68 -1.11 21.84
N ILE A 5 34.32 -1.48 20.75
CA ILE A 5 33.85 -1.27 19.38
C ILE A 5 32.98 -2.48 19.04
N VAL A 6 31.69 -2.25 18.79
CA VAL A 6 30.79 -3.27 18.23
C VAL A 6 31.10 -3.36 16.73
N PRO A 7 31.45 -4.53 16.19
CA PRO A 7 31.79 -4.66 14.78
C PRO A 7 30.54 -4.51 13.90
N LEU A 8 30.68 -3.60 12.94
CA LEU A 8 29.82 -3.38 11.80
C LEU A 8 29.79 -4.67 10.94
N LEU A 9 28.63 -5.30 10.81
CA LEU A 9 28.45 -6.45 9.91
C LEU A 9 28.39 -5.94 8.47
N LEU A 10 29.51 -6.05 7.76
CA LEU A 10 29.64 -5.85 6.31
C LEU A 10 28.91 -7.00 5.60
N LEU A 11 27.81 -6.70 4.91
CA LEU A 11 27.14 -7.67 4.05
C LEU A 11 27.90 -7.75 2.71
N PHE A 12 28.59 -8.86 2.47
CA PHE A 12 29.14 -9.22 1.17
C PHE A 12 27.99 -9.61 0.23
N VAL A 13 27.79 -8.87 -0.85
CA VAL A 13 26.96 -9.33 -1.97
C VAL A 13 27.87 -10.09 -2.93
N VAL A 14 27.77 -11.41 -2.92
CA VAL A 14 28.40 -12.29 -3.90
C VAL A 14 27.45 -12.44 -5.09
N LEU A 15 27.87 -11.96 -6.26
CA LEU A 15 27.22 -12.22 -7.54
C LEU A 15 27.59 -13.65 -7.99
N SER A 16 26.70 -14.62 -7.80
CA SER A 16 26.80 -15.90 -8.51
C SER A 16 25.93 -15.86 -9.77
N THR A 17 26.61 -15.96 -10.90
CA THR A 17 26.01 -16.29 -12.19
C THR A 17 25.41 -17.70 -12.16
N GLY A 18 24.21 -17.85 -12.71
CA GLY A 18 23.66 -19.14 -13.15
C GLY A 18 22.56 -19.73 -12.27
N CYS A 19 21.31 -19.46 -12.63
CA CYS A 19 20.40 -20.53 -13.07
C CYS A 19 19.22 -19.91 -13.82
N LEU A 20 19.14 -20.17 -15.12
CA LEU A 20 17.93 -19.98 -15.92
C LEU A 20 16.95 -21.09 -15.50
N GLY A 21 16.19 -20.82 -14.44
CA GLY A 21 15.03 -21.60 -14.03
C GLY A 21 13.78 -20.82 -14.39
N HIS A 22 13.24 -21.10 -15.57
CA HIS A 22 11.88 -20.70 -15.93
C HIS A 22 10.92 -21.62 -15.16
N GLU A 23 10.53 -21.23 -13.96
CA GLU A 23 9.32 -21.74 -13.30
C GLU A 23 8.23 -20.68 -13.45
N GLU A 24 7.41 -20.80 -14.49
CA GLU A 24 6.05 -20.29 -14.43
C GLU A 24 5.23 -21.19 -13.49
N THR A 25 5.47 -21.11 -12.18
CA THR A 25 4.48 -21.55 -11.22
C THR A 25 3.46 -20.43 -11.09
N LYS A 26 2.40 -20.48 -11.92
CA LYS A 26 1.13 -19.82 -11.58
C LYS A 26 0.66 -20.43 -10.26
N THR A 27 1.05 -19.80 -9.16
CA THR A 27 0.53 -20.12 -7.84
C THR A 27 -0.93 -19.69 -7.84
N ASN A 28 -1.83 -20.66 -7.88
CA ASN A 28 -3.25 -20.40 -7.67
C ASN A 28 -3.42 -19.61 -6.37
N PHE A 29 -4.29 -18.60 -6.41
CA PHE A 29 -4.54 -17.77 -5.25
C PHE A 29 -5.08 -18.61 -4.08
N ALA A 30 -4.49 -18.46 -2.89
CA ALA A 30 -4.97 -19.13 -1.70
C ALA A 30 -4.89 -18.22 -0.47
N VAL A 31 -5.91 -18.33 0.39
CA VAL A 31 -5.94 -17.73 1.72
C VAL A 31 -5.95 -18.83 2.75
N LYS A 32 -4.95 -18.85 3.63
CA LYS A 32 -4.89 -19.78 4.76
C LYS A 32 -5.22 -19.01 6.04
N ILE A 33 -6.17 -19.53 6.80
CA ILE A 33 -6.66 -18.90 8.04
C ILE A 33 -6.44 -19.88 9.18
N ASN A 34 -5.65 -19.47 10.16
CA ASN A 34 -5.48 -20.23 11.40
C ASN A 34 -6.01 -19.39 12.56
N ALA A 35 -6.79 -19.98 13.45
CA ALA A 35 -7.37 -19.27 14.58
C ALA A 35 -7.14 -20.03 15.89
N VAL A 36 -6.70 -19.33 16.93
CA VAL A 36 -6.42 -19.89 18.25
C VAL A 36 -6.95 -18.93 19.32
N PRO A 37 -7.74 -19.42 20.31
CA PRO A 37 -7.99 -20.83 20.62
C PRO A 37 -9.22 -21.45 19.93
N PHE A 38 -10.05 -20.67 19.23
CA PHE A 38 -11.26 -21.16 18.56
C PHE A 38 -11.45 -20.45 17.23
N ASN A 39 -12.27 -21.01 16.33
CA ASN A 39 -12.56 -20.40 15.05
C ASN A 39 -13.73 -19.39 15.16
N PRO A 40 -13.52 -18.08 14.92
CA PRO A 40 -14.56 -17.06 14.96
C PRO A 40 -15.49 -17.02 13.73
N ARG A 41 -15.31 -17.96 12.77
CA ARG A 41 -16.10 -18.09 11.53
C ARG A 41 -16.05 -16.83 10.66
N LEU A 42 -14.84 -16.32 10.42
CA LEU A 42 -14.63 -15.21 9.50
C LEU A 42 -14.70 -15.70 8.05
N ASN A 43 -15.35 -14.93 7.19
CA ASN A 43 -15.28 -15.11 5.75
C ASN A 43 -14.31 -14.08 5.18
N VAL A 44 -13.30 -14.54 4.44
CA VAL A 44 -12.19 -13.70 4.00
C VAL A 44 -12.12 -13.71 2.47
N THR A 45 -11.90 -12.55 1.88
CA THR A 45 -11.70 -12.40 0.43
C THR A 45 -10.57 -11.43 0.19
N ALA A 46 -9.68 -11.74 -0.76
CA ALA A 46 -8.65 -10.83 -1.19
C ALA A 46 -9.05 -10.12 -2.49
N VAL A 47 -8.59 -8.89 -2.62
CA VAL A 47 -8.79 -8.06 -3.80
C VAL A 47 -7.48 -7.39 -4.15
N MET A 48 -7.11 -7.42 -5.41
CA MET A 48 -6.01 -6.64 -5.94
C MET A 48 -6.50 -5.28 -6.42
N PHE A 49 -5.95 -4.20 -5.86
CA PHE A 49 -6.23 -2.84 -6.32
C PHE A 49 -5.12 -2.38 -7.24
N HIS A 50 -5.44 -2.27 -8.53
CA HIS A 50 -4.53 -1.73 -9.53
C HIS A 50 -4.80 -0.23 -9.71
N VAL A 51 -3.75 0.58 -9.58
CA VAL A 51 -3.82 2.03 -9.77
C VAL A 51 -2.86 2.42 -10.87
N HIS A 52 -3.42 2.83 -12.00
CA HIS A 52 -2.71 3.36 -13.15
C HIS A 52 -2.63 4.89 -13.00
N ALA A 53 -1.48 5.38 -12.58
CA ALA A 53 -1.24 6.82 -12.39
C ALA A 53 -0.61 7.43 -13.64
N GLU A 54 -1.33 8.33 -14.29
CA GLU A 54 -0.91 9.04 -15.50
C GLU A 54 -0.45 10.45 -15.16
N PHE A 55 0.80 10.79 -15.51
CA PHE A 55 1.39 12.10 -15.28
C PHE A 55 1.54 12.86 -16.61
N ASN A 56 0.49 13.59 -16.97
CA ASN A 56 0.42 14.42 -18.18
C ASN A 56 1.36 15.63 -18.04
N GLY A 57 2.00 16.06 -19.14
CA GLY A 57 3.02 17.12 -19.10
C GLY A 57 4.40 16.67 -18.58
N TYR A 58 4.47 15.51 -17.89
CA TYR A 58 5.72 14.88 -17.47
C TYR A 58 6.09 13.70 -18.38
N LYS A 59 6.59 14.00 -19.60
CA LYS A 59 6.95 13.00 -20.62
C LYS A 59 5.86 11.93 -20.89
N HIS A 60 4.61 12.19 -20.52
CA HIS A 60 3.49 11.23 -20.53
C HIS A 60 3.83 9.90 -19.83
N VAL A 61 4.43 9.98 -18.64
CA VAL A 61 4.78 8.78 -17.85
C VAL A 61 3.53 8.21 -17.18
N ALA A 62 3.34 6.90 -17.36
CA ALA A 62 2.43 6.10 -16.54
C ALA A 62 3.22 5.29 -15.49
N VAL A 63 2.61 5.09 -14.33
CA VAL A 63 3.11 4.21 -13.26
C VAL A 63 1.98 3.35 -12.75
N ASP A 64 2.21 2.04 -12.74
CA ASP A 64 1.26 1.07 -12.25
C ASP A 64 1.61 0.66 -10.82
N TYR A 65 0.61 0.72 -9.95
CA TYR A 65 0.69 0.24 -8.58
C TYR A 65 -0.29 -0.91 -8.38
N SER A 66 0.11 -1.90 -7.57
CA SER A 66 -0.71 -3.06 -7.23
C SER A 66 -0.69 -3.28 -5.74
N TYR A 67 -1.85 -3.19 -5.10
CA TYR A 67 -2.00 -3.36 -3.65
C TYR A 67 -2.98 -4.48 -3.35
N PRO A 68 -2.53 -5.63 -2.81
CA PRO A 68 -3.45 -6.62 -2.27
C PRO A 68 -4.07 -6.07 -0.98
N ALA A 69 -5.39 -6.16 -0.83
CA ALA A 69 -6.05 -5.96 0.44
C ALA A 69 -6.95 -7.15 0.77
N ILE A 70 -7.09 -7.42 2.07
CA ILE A 70 -7.96 -8.48 2.56
C ILE A 70 -9.21 -7.85 3.16
N LEU A 71 -10.36 -8.25 2.66
CA LEU A 71 -11.65 -7.95 3.27
C LEU A 71 -12.11 -9.14 4.11
N ILE A 72 -12.70 -8.83 5.26
CA ILE A 72 -13.12 -9.79 6.26
C ILE A 72 -14.58 -9.48 6.60
N LYS A 73 -15.46 -10.44 6.31
CA LYS A 73 -16.84 -10.45 6.79
C LYS A 73 -16.90 -11.26 8.07
N THR A 74 -17.38 -10.64 9.14
CA THR A 74 -17.47 -11.26 10.46
C THR A 74 -18.81 -11.95 10.65
N SER A 75 -18.84 -12.97 11.52
CA SER A 75 -20.10 -13.56 11.97
C SER A 75 -20.84 -12.61 12.93
N PRO A 76 -22.17 -12.73 13.10
CA PRO A 76 -22.93 -11.89 14.03
C PRO A 76 -22.48 -11.98 15.50
N ASP A 77 -21.72 -13.01 15.86
CA ASP A 77 -21.18 -13.22 17.20
C ASP A 77 -19.91 -12.41 17.48
N VAL A 78 -19.30 -11.82 16.43
CA VAL A 78 -18.13 -10.95 16.56
C VAL A 78 -18.57 -9.55 16.99
N LEU A 79 -17.84 -8.99 17.96
CA LEU A 79 -18.00 -7.61 18.42
C LEU A 79 -17.06 -6.66 17.67
N ASN A 80 -15.79 -7.04 17.50
CA ASN A 80 -14.82 -6.24 16.76
C ASN A 80 -13.63 -7.06 16.28
N VAL A 81 -12.94 -6.54 15.27
CA VAL A 81 -11.69 -7.04 14.71
C VAL A 81 -10.65 -5.91 14.72
N SER A 82 -9.38 -6.23 15.01
CA SER A 82 -8.27 -5.27 14.92
C SER A 82 -7.89 -4.98 13.45
N ALA A 83 -8.79 -4.37 12.70
CA ALA A 83 -8.68 -4.03 11.28
C ALA A 83 -9.50 -2.77 10.98
N PHE A 84 -9.38 -2.20 9.77
CA PHE A 84 -10.18 -1.03 9.39
C PHE A 84 -11.64 -1.43 9.19
N ARG A 85 -12.55 -0.86 9.97
CA ARG A 85 -13.98 -1.14 9.84
C ARG A 85 -14.57 -0.36 8.66
N LEU A 86 -15.19 -1.07 7.72
CA LEU A 86 -15.83 -0.48 6.53
C LEU A 86 -17.36 -0.42 6.69
N SER A 87 -17.97 -1.43 7.29
CA SER A 87 -19.39 -1.47 7.62
C SER A 87 -19.61 -2.17 8.96
N ASP A 88 -20.84 -2.58 9.26
CA ASP A 88 -21.16 -3.15 10.57
C ASP A 88 -20.38 -4.43 10.88
N ASP A 89 -20.14 -5.26 9.87
CA ASP A 89 -19.50 -6.56 9.97
C ASP A 89 -18.48 -6.81 8.85
N VAL A 90 -18.12 -5.78 8.07
CA VAL A 90 -17.02 -5.84 7.10
C VAL A 90 -15.84 -5.00 7.55
N TYR A 91 -14.66 -5.63 7.53
CA TYR A 91 -13.38 -5.04 7.88
C TYR A 91 -12.37 -5.22 6.74
N MET A 92 -11.32 -4.40 6.74
CA MET A 92 -10.23 -4.49 5.79
C MET A 92 -8.87 -4.48 6.48
N LEU A 93 -8.00 -5.38 6.04
CA LEU A 93 -6.57 -5.33 6.30
C LEU A 93 -5.84 -4.71 5.10
N PRO A 94 -4.99 -3.69 5.36
CA PRO A 94 -4.23 -3.00 4.33
C PRO A 94 -3.08 -3.86 3.82
N TYR A 95 -2.56 -3.53 2.64
CA TYR A 95 -1.45 -4.26 2.01
C TYR A 95 -0.20 -4.38 2.88
N TYR A 96 0.12 -3.35 3.67
CA TYR A 96 1.35 -3.33 4.46
C TYR A 96 1.32 -4.35 5.61
N SER A 97 0.13 -4.85 5.99
CA SER A 97 0.00 -5.95 6.96
C SER A 97 0.67 -7.24 6.45
N PHE A 98 0.88 -7.35 5.14
CA PHE A 98 1.47 -8.51 4.47
C PHE A 98 2.88 -8.23 3.94
N ASN A 99 3.50 -7.11 4.30
CA ASN A 99 4.86 -6.77 3.87
C ASN A 99 5.93 -7.49 4.70
N ASN A 100 5.83 -8.82 4.76
CA ASN A 100 6.78 -9.72 5.40
C ASN A 100 7.04 -10.93 4.49
N PRO A 101 8.16 -11.65 4.68
CA PRO A 101 8.53 -12.79 3.83
C PRO A 101 7.47 -13.90 3.74
N GLU A 102 6.57 -13.98 4.73
CA GLU A 102 5.55 -15.02 4.80
C GLU A 102 4.17 -14.56 4.31
N ASN A 103 4.01 -13.31 3.87
CA ASN A 103 2.73 -12.69 3.53
C ASN A 103 1.64 -13.00 4.58
N LEU A 104 1.99 -12.84 5.86
CA LEU A 104 1.16 -13.20 7.02
C LEU A 104 0.69 -11.95 7.76
N ALA A 105 -0.60 -11.86 8.09
CA ALA A 105 -1.13 -10.85 9.01
C ALA A 105 -1.85 -11.52 10.18
N SER A 106 -1.58 -11.06 11.40
CA SER A 106 -2.26 -11.51 12.61
C SER A 106 -3.25 -10.44 13.07
N ILE A 107 -4.49 -10.85 13.32
CA ILE A 107 -5.57 -9.99 13.84
C ILE A 107 -6.12 -10.53 15.16
N LEU A 108 -6.56 -9.63 16.01
CA LEU A 108 -7.32 -9.95 17.21
C LEU A 108 -8.81 -9.79 16.92
N VAL A 109 -9.58 -10.80 17.31
CA VAL A 109 -11.05 -10.83 17.20
C VAL A 109 -11.63 -10.89 18.60
N ARG A 110 -12.53 -9.97 18.91
CA ARG A 110 -13.31 -9.96 20.14
C ARG A 110 -14.73 -10.39 19.85
N MET A 111 -15.21 -11.41 20.55
CA MET A 111 -16.57 -11.93 20.46
C MET A 111 -17.50 -11.15 21.39
N LYS A 112 -18.80 -11.14 21.09
CA LYS A 112 -19.83 -10.47 21.91
C LYS A 112 -20.00 -11.09 23.30
N ASN A 113 -19.70 -12.39 23.45
CA ASN A 113 -19.67 -13.07 24.74
C ASN A 113 -18.43 -12.72 25.60
N GLY A 114 -17.56 -11.83 25.12
CA GLY A 114 -16.36 -11.36 25.82
C GLY A 114 -15.10 -12.16 25.53
N SER A 115 -15.18 -13.30 24.85
CA SER A 115 -13.99 -14.08 24.49
C SER A 115 -13.16 -13.40 23.39
N THR A 116 -11.88 -13.73 23.33
CA THR A 116 -10.94 -13.20 22.33
C THR A 116 -10.18 -14.34 21.66
N THR A 117 -9.90 -14.20 20.37
CA THR A 117 -9.08 -15.13 19.60
C THR A 117 -8.12 -14.36 18.70
N SER A 118 -6.95 -14.93 18.46
CA SER A 118 -6.05 -14.47 17.40
C SER A 118 -6.39 -15.21 16.11
N VAL A 119 -6.35 -14.53 14.98
CA VAL A 119 -6.50 -15.12 13.66
C VAL A 119 -5.32 -14.70 12.79
N ASP A 120 -4.61 -15.68 12.27
CA ASP A 120 -3.51 -15.52 11.34
C ASP A 120 -4.03 -15.76 9.92
N ILE A 121 -3.83 -14.78 9.04
CA ILE A 121 -4.24 -14.80 7.64
C ILE A 121 -2.98 -14.78 6.80
N ARG A 122 -2.74 -15.85 6.04
CA ARG A 122 -1.64 -15.94 5.06
C ARG A 122 -2.19 -15.89 3.65
N ILE A 123 -1.52 -15.12 2.79
CA ILE A 123 -1.85 -14.98 1.38
C ILE A 123 -0.76 -15.63 0.52
N GLU A 124 -1.17 -16.47 -0.42
CA GLU A 124 -0.30 -17.07 -1.44
C GLU A 124 -0.86 -16.76 -2.84
N GLY A 125 0.02 -16.40 -3.77
CA GLY A 125 -0.37 -16.03 -5.14
C GLY A 125 -0.99 -14.63 -5.27
N THR A 126 -1.56 -14.35 -6.44
CA THR A 126 -2.20 -13.06 -6.78
C THR A 126 -3.71 -13.17 -6.69
N PRO A 127 -4.42 -12.29 -5.95
CA PRO A 127 -5.88 -12.30 -5.89
C PRO A 127 -6.54 -12.31 -7.28
N GLU A 128 -7.53 -13.19 -7.47
CA GLU A 128 -8.26 -13.28 -8.74
C GLU A 128 -9.17 -12.08 -8.97
N LYS A 129 -9.74 -11.51 -7.90
CA LYS A 129 -10.59 -10.34 -7.98
C LYS A 129 -9.73 -9.08 -8.02
N SER A 130 -9.89 -8.29 -9.07
CA SER A 130 -9.19 -7.02 -9.24
C SER A 130 -10.14 -5.82 -9.30
N ILE A 131 -9.61 -4.65 -8.94
CA ILE A 131 -10.22 -3.35 -9.20
C ILE A 131 -9.16 -2.47 -9.87
N ASP A 132 -9.45 -2.07 -11.10
CA ASP A 132 -8.57 -1.21 -11.89
C ASP A 132 -9.07 0.24 -11.83
N MET A 133 -8.21 1.13 -11.36
CA MET A 133 -8.45 2.57 -11.25
C MET A 133 -7.40 3.33 -12.06
N VAL A 134 -7.83 4.43 -12.68
CA VAL A 134 -6.95 5.36 -13.40
C VAL A 134 -6.98 6.69 -12.65
N VAL A 135 -5.81 7.27 -12.40
CA VAL A 135 -5.65 8.54 -11.70
C VAL A 135 -4.81 9.44 -12.59
N ASN A 136 -5.33 10.63 -12.89
CA ASN A 136 -4.71 11.57 -13.80
C ASN A 136 -4.14 12.76 -13.03
N TYR A 137 -2.90 13.10 -13.34
CA TYR A 137 -2.20 14.28 -12.85
C TYR A 137 -1.73 15.13 -14.03
N ASP A 138 -1.88 16.44 -13.91
CA ASP A 138 -1.22 17.43 -14.75
C ASP A 138 0.07 17.85 -14.07
N VAL A 139 1.15 17.93 -14.83
CA VAL A 139 2.49 18.19 -14.31
C VAL A 139 3.15 19.27 -15.15
N GLU A 140 3.58 20.33 -14.45
CA GLU A 140 4.30 21.44 -15.04
C GLU A 140 5.65 21.61 -14.33
N LYS A 141 6.73 21.78 -15.10
CA LYS A 141 8.04 22.11 -14.52
C LYS A 141 8.15 23.62 -14.33
N ASN A 142 8.39 24.05 -13.10
CA ASN A 142 8.62 25.45 -12.74
C ASN A 142 9.96 25.60 -12.01
N GLY A 143 11.01 25.92 -12.77
CA GLY A 143 12.37 26.01 -12.24
C GLY A 143 12.85 24.67 -11.68
N THR A 144 13.17 24.64 -10.39
CA THR A 144 13.63 23.44 -9.65
C THR A 144 12.49 22.64 -9.01
N HIS A 145 11.24 22.95 -9.34
CA HIS A 145 10.06 22.31 -8.78
C HIS A 145 9.15 21.75 -9.88
N TYR A 146 8.40 20.72 -9.52
CA TYR A 146 7.27 20.19 -10.27
C TYR A 146 5.98 20.64 -9.59
N ILE A 147 5.10 21.22 -10.38
CA ILE A 147 3.74 21.55 -9.98
C ILE A 147 2.87 20.37 -10.44
N VAL A 148 2.35 19.59 -9.49
CA VAL A 148 1.58 18.37 -9.75
C VAL A 148 0.13 18.59 -9.31
N ARG A 149 -0.79 18.65 -10.28
CA ARG A 149 -2.21 18.93 -10.09
C ARG A 149 -3.02 17.65 -10.32
N PRO A 150 -3.73 17.12 -9.33
CA PRO A 150 -4.69 16.04 -9.56
C PRO A 150 -5.81 16.55 -10.49
N ILE A 151 -5.99 15.90 -11.64
CA ILE A 151 -7.04 16.24 -12.62
C ILE A 151 -8.33 15.50 -12.28
N GLY A 152 -8.20 14.24 -11.86
CA GLY A 152 -9.32 13.38 -11.50
C GLY A 152 -8.95 11.90 -11.51
N TRP A 153 -9.84 11.07 -10.99
CA TRP A 153 -9.70 9.61 -10.97
C TRP A 153 -11.02 8.95 -11.34
N SER A 154 -10.94 7.73 -11.88
CA SER A 154 -12.14 6.95 -12.13
C SER A 154 -12.75 6.48 -10.81
N PRO A 155 -13.99 6.90 -10.45
CA PRO A 155 -14.64 6.37 -9.27
C PRO A 155 -14.90 4.90 -9.49
N LYS A 156 -14.44 4.07 -8.55
CA LYS A 156 -14.65 2.62 -8.61
C LYS A 156 -15.47 2.18 -7.42
N ARG A 157 -16.16 1.07 -7.61
CA ARG A 157 -16.95 0.41 -6.57
C ARG A 157 -16.57 -1.04 -6.53
N ILE A 158 -16.60 -1.59 -5.32
CA ILE A 158 -16.48 -3.02 -5.12
C ILE A 158 -17.71 -3.52 -4.40
N THR A 159 -18.35 -4.53 -4.99
CA THR A 159 -19.47 -5.23 -4.36
C THR A 159 -18.99 -6.59 -3.85
N LEU A 160 -19.18 -6.83 -2.56
CA LEU A 160 -18.81 -8.06 -1.84
C LEU A 160 -19.90 -8.34 -0.81
N TRP A 161 -20.35 -9.60 -0.71
CA TRP A 161 -21.37 -10.02 0.25
C TRP A 161 -22.64 -9.14 0.25
N ASN A 162 -23.08 -8.73 -0.94
CA ASN A 162 -24.21 -7.81 -1.17
C ASN A 162 -24.05 -6.38 -0.62
N GLU A 163 -22.84 -6.01 -0.18
CA GLU A 163 -22.50 -4.64 0.21
C GLU A 163 -21.63 -4.01 -0.87
N THR A 164 -21.81 -2.71 -1.08
CA THR A 164 -21.04 -1.94 -2.06
C THR A 164 -20.23 -0.87 -1.38
N PHE A 165 -18.93 -0.89 -1.62
CA PHE A 165 -17.96 0.07 -1.08
C PHE A 165 -17.42 0.93 -2.20
N ASN A 166 -17.17 2.21 -1.93
CA ASN A 166 -16.52 3.09 -2.89
C ASN A 166 -15.01 2.96 -2.76
N VAL A 167 -14.30 3.03 -3.87
CA VAL A 167 -12.84 3.13 -3.92
C VAL A 167 -12.50 4.53 -4.42
N THR A 168 -11.65 5.25 -3.69
CA THR A 168 -11.32 6.63 -3.99
C THR A 168 -9.85 6.93 -3.75
N ILE A 169 -9.38 8.04 -4.34
CA ILE A 169 -8.15 8.71 -3.96
C ILE A 169 -8.47 9.84 -2.99
N MET A 170 -7.70 9.93 -1.91
CA MET A 170 -7.69 11.07 -1.00
C MET A 170 -6.39 11.84 -1.18
N ILE A 171 -6.52 13.12 -1.49
CA ILE A 171 -5.40 14.04 -1.63
C ILE A 171 -5.03 14.54 -0.24
N GLN A 172 -3.94 14.02 0.32
CA GLN A 172 -3.48 14.40 1.65
C GLN A 172 -2.38 15.46 1.60
N ARG A 173 -2.31 16.28 2.64
CA ARG A 173 -1.18 17.17 2.86
C ARG A 173 0.09 16.33 3.07
N PRO A 174 1.20 16.66 2.41
CA PRO A 174 2.48 15.99 2.61
C PRO A 174 2.89 16.04 4.08
N ILE A 175 3.38 14.92 4.61
CA ILE A 175 4.02 14.88 5.91
C ILE A 175 5.48 15.26 5.70
N GLN A 176 5.91 16.36 6.30
CA GLN A 176 7.30 16.80 6.21
C GLN A 176 8.17 15.97 7.15
N ILE A 177 9.17 15.29 6.58
CA ILE A 177 10.20 14.60 7.34
C ILE A 177 11.38 15.55 7.53
N ALA A 178 11.98 15.57 8.72
CA ALA A 178 13.18 16.35 8.99
C ALA A 178 14.29 15.98 7.99
N ASN A 179 14.95 17.00 7.42
CA ASN A 179 15.99 16.85 6.39
C ASN A 179 15.53 16.27 5.03
N ALA A 180 14.21 16.15 4.79
CA ALA A 180 13.69 15.93 3.44
C ALA A 180 13.51 17.27 2.71
N PRO A 181 13.68 17.31 1.38
CA PRO A 181 13.24 18.45 0.57
C PRO A 181 11.80 18.83 0.89
N THR A 182 11.52 20.13 0.95
CA THR A 182 10.18 20.63 1.31
C THR A 182 9.17 20.27 0.23
N VAL A 183 8.03 19.73 0.66
CA VAL A 183 6.88 19.46 -0.21
C VAL A 183 5.71 20.29 0.26
N GLU A 184 5.12 21.09 -0.63
CA GLU A 184 3.97 21.92 -0.30
C GLU A 184 2.70 21.39 -0.97
N PHE A 185 1.57 21.58 -0.30
CA PHE A 185 0.25 21.38 -0.90
C PHE A 185 -0.59 22.64 -0.71
N LYS A 186 -0.84 23.35 -1.82
CA LYS A 186 -1.54 24.64 -1.83
C LYS A 186 -2.53 24.67 -2.98
N ASN A 187 -3.76 25.11 -2.69
CA ASN A 187 -4.83 25.25 -3.69
C ASN A 187 -5.06 23.98 -4.54
N GLY A 188 -5.11 22.82 -3.90
CA GLY A 188 -5.33 21.55 -4.61
C GLY A 188 -4.13 21.02 -5.40
N THR A 189 -2.95 21.65 -5.25
CA THR A 189 -1.77 21.35 -6.07
C THR A 189 -0.58 21.01 -5.19
N TYR A 190 0.18 20.00 -5.58
CA TYR A 190 1.46 19.66 -4.98
C TYR A 190 2.59 20.46 -5.63
N VAL A 191 3.47 21.03 -4.81
CA VAL A 191 4.74 21.60 -5.25
C VAL A 191 5.84 20.69 -4.75
N LEU A 192 6.41 19.91 -5.68
CA LEU A 192 7.42 18.90 -5.40
C LEU A 192 8.79 19.41 -5.84
N PRO A 193 9.86 19.21 -5.06
CA PRO A 193 11.21 19.53 -5.51
C PRO A 193 11.67 18.53 -6.57
N GLU A 194 12.52 18.98 -7.49
CA GLU A 194 13.12 18.11 -8.51
C GLU A 194 14.11 17.09 -7.93
N ILE A 195 14.63 17.35 -6.72
CA ILE A 195 15.65 16.54 -6.08
C ILE A 195 15.02 15.34 -5.36
N CYS A 196 14.97 14.18 -5.99
CA CYS A 196 14.55 12.93 -5.32
C CYS A 196 15.69 12.09 -4.77
N LYS A 197 16.95 12.49 -4.95
CA LYS A 197 18.11 11.72 -4.49
C LYS A 197 19.16 12.65 -3.92
N ILE A 198 19.57 12.42 -2.68
CA ILE A 198 20.63 13.19 -2.00
C ILE A 198 21.71 12.22 -1.55
N LYS A 199 22.97 12.56 -1.83
CA LYS A 199 24.13 11.81 -1.37
C LYS A 199 24.85 12.58 -0.27
N SER A 200 25.07 11.94 0.88
CA SER A 200 25.87 12.47 1.99
C SER A 200 26.90 11.43 2.39
N GLY A 201 28.16 11.66 2.02
CA GLY A 201 29.24 10.68 2.17
C GLY A 201 28.95 9.39 1.39
N SER A 202 28.89 8.26 2.11
CA SER A 202 28.55 6.93 1.56
C SER A 202 27.04 6.66 1.52
N VAL A 203 26.21 7.49 2.15
CA VAL A 203 24.77 7.29 2.24
C VAL A 203 24.06 8.00 1.10
N THR A 204 23.17 7.29 0.41
CA THR A 204 22.26 7.88 -0.57
C THR A 204 20.84 7.76 -0.05
N ALA A 205 20.20 8.91 0.19
CA ALA A 205 18.78 8.98 0.49
C ALA A 205 17.99 9.16 -0.81
N ILE A 206 16.92 8.37 -0.95
CA ILE A 206 15.98 8.45 -2.07
C ILE A 206 14.62 8.82 -1.51
N TYR A 207 14.05 9.92 -1.99
CA TYR A 207 12.78 10.48 -1.53
C TYR A 207 11.67 10.13 -2.52
N LYS A 208 10.61 9.52 -1.99
CA LYS A 208 9.36 9.25 -2.73
C LYS A 208 8.28 10.19 -2.23
N TYR A 209 7.76 11.01 -3.12
CA TYR A 209 6.70 11.97 -2.79
C TYR A 209 5.34 11.34 -3.04
N SER A 210 4.54 11.15 -1.98
CA SER A 210 3.15 10.72 -2.14
C SER A 210 2.32 11.87 -2.72
N VAL A 211 1.53 11.58 -3.74
CA VAL A 211 0.62 12.52 -4.41
C VAL A 211 -0.83 12.04 -4.40
N GLY A 212 -1.13 11.09 -3.51
CA GLY A 212 -2.49 10.59 -3.29
C GLY A 212 -2.47 9.29 -2.50
N ASP A 213 -3.50 9.08 -1.69
CA ASP A 213 -3.68 7.87 -0.92
C ASP A 213 -4.96 7.16 -1.37
N VAL A 214 -4.89 5.85 -1.57
CA VAL A 214 -5.98 5.01 -2.04
C VAL A 214 -6.76 4.48 -0.84
N TYR A 215 -8.09 4.61 -0.88
CA TYR A 215 -8.98 4.15 0.19
C TYR A 215 -10.17 3.35 -0.34
N VAL A 216 -10.60 2.38 0.45
CA VAL A 216 -11.95 1.82 0.38
C VAL A 216 -12.79 2.51 1.45
N VAL A 217 -13.92 3.09 1.03
CA VAL A 217 -14.82 3.85 1.89
C VAL A 217 -16.16 3.12 1.97
N GLY A 218 -16.54 2.76 3.19
CA GLY A 218 -17.82 2.18 3.52
C GLY A 218 -18.63 3.07 4.46
N PRO A 219 -19.85 2.64 4.83
CA PRO A 219 -20.75 3.44 5.67
C PRO A 219 -20.24 3.67 7.11
N ALA A 220 -19.39 2.78 7.64
CA ALA A 220 -18.89 2.86 9.02
C ALA A 220 -17.48 3.46 9.13
N GLY A 221 -16.78 3.61 8.00
CA GLY A 221 -15.40 4.10 8.00
C GLY A 221 -14.67 3.88 6.69
N GLU A 222 -13.38 4.19 6.71
CA GLU A 222 -12.46 4.06 5.59
C GLU A 222 -11.29 3.14 5.95
N GLY A 223 -10.82 2.39 4.96
CA GLY A 223 -9.62 1.58 5.08
C GLY A 223 -8.59 2.00 4.05
N PHE A 224 -7.36 2.19 4.51
CA PHE A 224 -6.25 2.57 3.65
C PHE A 224 -5.76 1.38 2.81
N VAL A 225 -5.55 1.60 1.52
CA VAL A 225 -5.12 0.58 0.55
C VAL A 225 -3.69 0.79 0.10
N GLY A 226 -3.24 2.03 -0.13
CA GLY A 226 -1.93 2.28 -0.75
C GLY A 226 -1.66 3.75 -1.04
N LYS A 227 -0.48 4.07 -1.59
CA LYS A 227 -0.08 5.45 -1.93
C LYS A 227 0.35 5.56 -3.39
N VAL A 228 -0.16 6.57 -4.09
CA VAL A 228 0.34 6.97 -5.40
C VAL A 228 1.56 7.86 -5.21
N TYR A 229 2.67 7.55 -5.86
CA TYR A 229 3.91 8.31 -5.74
C TYR A 229 4.24 9.07 -7.03
N PHE A 230 4.82 10.25 -6.90
CA PHE A 230 5.37 10.96 -8.04
C PHE A 230 6.66 10.27 -8.55
N PRO A 231 6.78 9.95 -9.85
CA PRO A 231 7.91 9.19 -10.40
C PRO A 231 9.13 10.07 -10.67
N CYS A 232 9.66 10.73 -9.64
CA CYS A 232 10.83 11.60 -9.78
C CYS A 232 12.08 10.83 -10.27
N GLU A 233 12.29 9.59 -9.81
CA GLU A 233 13.47 8.80 -10.16
C GLU A 233 13.55 8.39 -11.65
N LYS A 234 12.40 8.29 -12.34
CA LYS A 234 12.36 7.95 -13.78
C LYS A 234 12.99 9.03 -14.69
N MET A 235 13.51 10.13 -14.13
CA MET A 235 14.34 11.11 -14.84
C MET A 235 15.80 11.18 -14.37
N ALA A 236 16.13 10.68 -13.18
CA ALA A 236 17.49 10.75 -12.66
C ALA A 236 18.43 9.73 -13.33
N GLY A 237 17.88 8.80 -14.11
CA GLY A 237 18.60 7.93 -15.03
C GLY A 237 18.50 8.43 -16.46
N LYS A 238 19.63 8.85 -17.02
CA LYS A 238 19.94 8.58 -18.43
C LYS A 238 20.07 7.08 -18.63
#